data_AF-A0AAW2SXI0-F1
#
_entry.id   AF-A0AAW2SXI0-F1
#
_cell.length_a   1.000
_cell.length_b   1.000
_cell.length_c   1.000
_cell.angle_alpha   90.00
_cell.angle_beta   90.00
_cell.angle_gamma   90.00
#
_symmetry.space_group_name_H-M   'P 1'
#
loop_
_entity.id
_entity.type
_entity.pdbx_description
1 polymer ?
#
loop_
_entity_poly.entity_id
_entity_poly.type
_entity_poly.pdbx_seq_one_letter_code
_entity_poly.pdbx_strand_id
1 'polypeptide(L)'
;MKIMNSEDMDEIGMTRQQKDALEIRSYLHDRALMQYGDQLEASGKGLPELLSLSTLDLSSQYGMKRGHIARFMDRTKCSAPQILCQHYIIPVPT
;
A
#
# COMPACT_ATOMS: atom_id res chain seq x y z
N MET A 1 13.48 -8.31 21.98
CA MET A 1 12.76 -7.96 20.75
C MET A 1 12.42 -9.24 20.01
N LYS A 2 11.16 -9.47 19.65
CA LYS A 2 10.73 -10.64 18.86
C LYS A 2 10.31 -10.15 17.48
N ILE A 3 10.94 -10.70 16.46
CA ILE A 3 10.79 -10.33 15.05
C ILE A 3 9.52 -11.04 14.55
N MET A 4 8.57 -10.31 13.95
CA MET A 4 7.30 -10.89 13.51
C MET A 4 7.40 -11.35 12.05
N ASN A 5 7.32 -12.67 11.83
CA ASN A 5 7.48 -13.34 10.54
C ASN A 5 6.17 -13.34 9.73
N SER A 6 6.25 -13.60 8.43
CA SER A 6 5.12 -13.98 7.57
C SER A 6 4.29 -15.15 8.12
N GLU A 7 4.93 -16.06 8.87
CA GLU A 7 4.26 -17.14 9.61
C GLU A 7 3.41 -16.58 10.76
N ASP A 8 3.88 -15.54 11.47
CA ASP A 8 3.11 -14.88 12.54
C ASP A 8 1.90 -14.11 11.97
N MET A 9 1.99 -13.59 10.74
CA MET A 9 0.85 -12.93 10.05
C MET A 9 -0.27 -13.90 9.69
N ASP A 10 0.08 -15.15 9.35
CA ASP A 10 -0.90 -16.23 9.16
C ASP A 10 -1.42 -16.76 10.50
N GLU A 11 -0.59 -16.73 11.56
CA GLU A 11 -0.95 -17.10 12.93
C GLU A 11 -1.89 -16.07 13.61
N ILE A 12 -1.83 -14.79 13.20
CA ILE A 12 -2.72 -13.69 13.67
C ILE A 12 -4.09 -13.69 12.94
N GLY A 13 -4.24 -14.48 11.87
CA GLY A 13 -5.50 -14.56 11.12
C GLY A 13 -5.83 -13.29 10.34
N MET A 14 -4.82 -12.57 9.82
CA MET A 14 -5.07 -11.41 8.97
C MET A 14 -5.73 -11.82 7.65
N THR A 15 -6.89 -11.21 7.38
CA THR A 15 -7.59 -11.38 6.12
C THR A 15 -6.77 -10.80 4.97
N ARG A 16 -6.96 -11.32 3.76
CA ARG A 16 -6.32 -10.78 2.54
C ARG A 16 -6.55 -9.27 2.39
N GLN A 17 -7.74 -8.79 2.72
CA GLN A 17 -8.07 -7.36 2.68
C GLN A 17 -7.21 -6.52 3.64
N GLN A 18 -6.90 -7.04 4.84
CA GLN A 18 -6.01 -6.34 5.78
C GLN A 18 -4.56 -6.31 5.27
N LYS A 19 -4.10 -7.39 4.63
CA LYS A 19 -2.78 -7.44 3.99
C LYS A 19 -2.69 -6.43 2.83
N ASP A 20 -3.70 -6.41 1.97
CA ASP A 20 -3.79 -5.48 0.83
C ASP A 20 -3.87 -4.02 1.31
N ALA A 21 -4.67 -3.74 2.35
CA ALA A 21 -4.78 -2.41 2.93
C ALA A 21 -3.45 -1.92 3.51
N LEU A 22 -2.70 -2.78 4.21
CA LEU A 22 -1.39 -2.43 4.75
C LEU A 22 -0.39 -2.12 3.64
N GLU A 23 -0.37 -2.93 2.58
CA GLU A 23 0.48 -2.72 1.41
C GLU A 23 0.18 -1.38 0.73
N ILE A 24 -1.11 -1.07 0.51
CA ILE A 24 -1.56 0.21 -0.06
C ILE A 24 -1.12 1.38 0.82
N ARG A 25 -1.33 1.30 2.14
CA ARG A 25 -0.96 2.35 3.10
C ARG A 25 0.54 2.61 3.10
N SER A 26 1.35 1.56 3.14
CA SER A 26 2.81 1.67 3.02
C SER A 26 3.22 2.38 1.73
N TYR A 27 2.66 1.95 0.60
CA TYR A 27 3.00 2.49 -0.71
C TYR A 27 2.67 3.99 -0.85
N LEU A 28 1.50 4.40 -0.34
CA LEU A 28 1.04 5.78 -0.38
C LEU A 28 1.83 6.67 0.57
N HIS A 29 2.22 6.16 1.73
CA HIS A 29 3.05 6.89 2.69
C HIS A 29 4.37 7.35 2.07
N ASP A 30 5.10 6.44 1.42
CA ASP A 30 6.39 6.73 0.77
C ASP A 30 6.29 7.76 -0.38
N ARG A 31 5.09 7.95 -0.90
CA ARG A 31 4.79 8.86 -2.02
C ARG A 31 4.10 10.16 -1.59
N ALA A 32 3.85 10.33 -0.29
CA ALA A 32 3.04 11.42 0.26
C ALA A 32 1.65 11.49 -0.41
N LEU A 33 0.98 10.34 -0.47
CA LEU A 33 -0.33 10.15 -1.11
C LEU A 33 -1.39 9.56 -0.16
N MET A 34 -1.13 9.56 1.16
CA MET A 34 -2.03 9.00 2.19
C MET A 34 -3.47 9.53 2.13
N GLN A 35 -3.68 10.73 1.59
CA GLN A 35 -5.02 11.30 1.38
C GLN A 35 -5.95 10.46 0.49
N TYR A 36 -5.43 9.48 -0.27
CA TYR A 36 -6.23 8.56 -1.09
C TYR A 36 -6.42 7.18 -0.45
N GLY A 37 -5.81 6.93 0.72
CA GLY A 37 -5.73 5.59 1.32
C GLY A 37 -7.10 4.99 1.57
N ASP A 38 -7.97 5.70 2.28
CA ASP A 38 -9.30 5.20 2.64
C ASP A 38 -10.14 4.85 1.39
N GLN A 39 -10.03 5.64 0.33
CA GLN A 39 -10.76 5.41 -0.92
C GLN A 39 -10.20 4.22 -1.73
N LEU A 40 -8.89 4.05 -1.75
CA LEU A 40 -8.24 2.92 -2.41
C LEU A 40 -8.52 1.61 -1.67
N GLU A 41 -8.46 1.63 -0.34
CA GLU A 41 -8.81 0.49 0.52
C GLU A 41 -10.28 0.10 0.36
N ALA A 42 -11.20 1.08 0.35
CA ALA A 42 -12.62 0.82 0.16
C ALA A 42 -12.96 0.20 -1.21
N SER A 43 -12.08 0.33 -2.20
CA SER A 43 -12.29 -0.31 -3.50
C SER A 43 -12.09 -1.84 -3.48
N GLY A 44 -11.48 -2.38 -2.42
CA GLY A 44 -11.20 -3.81 -2.27
C GLY A 44 -10.17 -4.37 -3.25
N LYS A 45 -9.55 -3.51 -4.07
CA LYS A 45 -8.49 -3.86 -5.01
C LYS A 45 -7.15 -3.92 -4.28
N GLY A 46 -6.33 -4.91 -4.62
CA GLY A 46 -4.93 -4.95 -4.18
C GLY A 46 -4.08 -3.88 -4.87
N LEU A 47 -2.90 -3.57 -4.31
CA LEU A 47 -1.98 -2.59 -4.88
C LEU A 47 -1.60 -2.88 -6.36
N PRO A 48 -1.32 -4.13 -6.78
CA PRO A 48 -1.02 -4.43 -8.18
C PRO A 48 -2.16 -4.09 -9.14
N GLU A 49 -3.41 -4.31 -8.72
CA GLU A 49 -4.59 -3.98 -9.51
C GLU A 49 -4.75 -2.46 -9.64
N LEU A 50 -4.56 -1.71 -8.55
CA LEU A 50 -4.58 -0.25 -8.56
C LEU A 50 -3.48 0.35 -9.45
N LEU A 51 -2.28 -0.25 -9.48
CA LEU A 51 -1.17 0.16 -10.35
C LEU A 51 -1.37 -0.20 -11.83
N SER A 52 -2.35 -1.06 -12.15
CA SER A 52 -2.74 -1.39 -13.52
C SER A 52 -3.85 -0.48 -14.07
N LEU A 53 -4.48 0.34 -13.22
CA LEU A 53 -5.52 1.27 -13.64
C LEU A 53 -5.00 2.34 -14.59
N SER A 54 -5.86 2.82 -15.48
CA SER A 54 -5.51 3.92 -16.36
C SER A 54 -5.43 5.24 -15.59
N THR A 55 -4.75 6.23 -16.16
CA THR A 55 -4.73 7.60 -15.61
C THR A 55 -6.13 8.22 -15.56
N LEU A 56 -7.01 7.83 -16.47
CA LEU A 56 -8.41 8.26 -16.49
C LEU A 56 -9.18 7.63 -15.33
N ASP A 57 -8.98 6.35 -15.03
CA ASP A 57 -9.62 5.68 -13.90
C ASP A 57 -9.16 6.28 -12.57
N LEU A 58 -7.85 6.50 -12.40
CA LEU A 58 -7.31 7.13 -11.19
C LEU A 58 -7.85 8.54 -10.96
N SER A 59 -8.03 9.32 -12.03
CA SER A 59 -8.59 10.66 -11.90
C SER A 59 -10.11 10.65 -11.67
N SER A 60 -10.86 9.85 -12.42
CA SER A 60 -12.33 9.85 -12.38
C SER A 60 -12.90 9.09 -11.19
N GLN A 61 -12.34 7.94 -10.83
CA GLN A 61 -12.85 7.08 -9.76
C GLN A 61 -12.25 7.44 -8.40
N TYR A 62 -10.99 7.91 -8.37
CA TYR A 62 -10.25 8.17 -7.14
C TYR A 62 -9.86 9.65 -6.94
N GLY A 63 -10.33 10.55 -7.82
CA GLY A 63 -10.09 11.98 -7.70
C GLY A 63 -8.61 12.37 -7.80
N MET A 64 -7.74 11.50 -8.33
CA MET A 64 -6.31 11.77 -8.32
C MET A 64 -5.92 12.90 -9.28
N LYS A 65 -5.23 13.90 -8.75
CA LYS A 65 -4.63 14.98 -9.55
C LYS A 65 -3.51 14.44 -10.43
N ARG A 66 -3.28 15.05 -11.61
CA ARG A 66 -2.23 14.64 -12.57
C ARG A 66 -0.84 14.43 -11.93
N GLY A 67 -0.41 15.36 -11.09
CA GLY A 67 0.88 15.24 -10.38
C GLY A 67 0.90 14.14 -9.31
N HIS A 68 -0.26 13.79 -8.77
CA HIS A 68 -0.39 12.69 -7.80
C HIS A 68 -0.37 11.35 -8.53
N ILE A 69 -1.05 11.24 -9.68
CA ILE A 69 -0.98 10.09 -10.58
C ILE A 69 0.46 9.81 -11.01
N ALA A 70 1.20 10.85 -11.41
CA ALA A 70 2.61 10.70 -11.79
C ALA A 70 3.46 10.10 -10.67
N ARG A 71 3.28 10.55 -9.41
CA ARG A 71 3.96 9.98 -8.24
C ARG A 71 3.47 8.58 -7.89
N PHE A 72 2.18 8.33 -8.04
CA PHE A 72 1.56 7.03 -7.78
C PHE A 72 2.06 5.96 -8.76
N MET A 73 2.28 6.34 -10.02
CA MET A 73 2.78 5.43 -11.07
C MET A 73 4.32 5.36 -11.12
N ASP A 74 5.01 6.18 -10.33
CA ASP A 74 6.47 6.25 -10.34
C ASP A 74 7.09 4.99 -9.70
N ARG A 75 7.63 4.14 -10.57
CA ARG A 75 8.34 2.92 -10.21
C ARG A 75 9.78 3.17 -9.78
N THR A 76 10.32 4.38 -9.98
CA THR A 76 11.70 4.71 -9.61
C THR A 76 11.87 4.91 -8.10
N LYS A 77 10.79 5.28 -7.41
CA LYS A 77 10.71 5.30 -5.93
C LYS A 77 10.38 3.94 -5.33
N CYS A 78 10.76 2.85 -5.99
CA CYS A 78 10.83 1.55 -5.31
C CYS A 78 12.05 1.60 -4.37
N SER A 79 11.95 2.34 -3.25
CA SER A 79 12.98 2.37 -2.20
C SER A 79 12.82 1.21 -1.23
N ALA A 80 12.45 0.05 -1.76
CA ALA A 80 12.62 -1.21 -1.11
C ALA A 80 13.42 -2.07 -2.10
N PRO A 81 14.70 -2.44 -1.82
CA PRO A 81 15.17 -3.72 -2.34
C PRO A 81 14.08 -4.75 -2.02
N GLN A 82 13.86 -5.71 -2.90
CA GLN A 82 12.88 -6.81 -2.77
C GLN A 82 13.03 -7.66 -1.49
N ILE A 83 13.89 -7.22 -0.56
CA ILE A 83 14.12 -7.72 0.80
C ILE A 83 13.23 -6.99 1.85
N LEU A 84 12.70 -5.79 1.60
CA LEU A 84 11.91 -5.04 2.60
C LEU A 84 10.41 -5.33 2.60
N CYS A 85 9.87 -6.08 1.64
CA CYS A 85 8.50 -6.60 1.71
C CYS A 85 8.30 -7.63 2.85
N GLN A 86 9.34 -7.97 3.62
CA GLN A 86 9.23 -8.80 4.81
C GLN A 86 9.17 -8.05 6.14
N HIS A 87 9.32 -6.71 6.20
CA HIS A 87 9.44 -6.03 7.51
C HIS A 87 8.74 -4.67 7.56
N TYR A 88 7.42 -4.68 7.70
CA TYR A 88 6.66 -3.52 8.17
C TYR A 88 6.55 -3.60 9.71
N ILE A 89 7.52 -3.01 10.40
CA ILE A 89 7.61 -3.04 11.88
C ILE A 89 6.84 -1.83 12.44
N ILE A 90 5.66 -2.08 13.02
CA ILE A 90 4.93 -1.08 13.82
C ILE A 90 5.27 -1.31 15.30
N PRO A 91 5.78 -0.31 16.05
CA PRO A 91 6.03 -0.47 17.49
C PRO A 91 4.73 -0.32 18.28
N VAL A 92 4.45 -1.29 19.16
CA VAL A 92 3.36 -1.23 20.16
C VAL A 92 3.96 -0.80 21.51
N PRO A 93 3.43 0.21 22.20
CA PRO A 93 3.91 0.59 23.53
C PRO A 93 3.39 -0.38 24.60
N THR A 94 4.28 -0.72 25.55
CA THR A 94 4.05 -1.57 26.74
C THR A 94 3.12 -0.95 27.75
#